data_AF-A0A1B0AKH7-F1
#
_entry.id   AF-A0A1B0AKH7-F1
#
_cell.length_a   1.000
_cell.length_b   1.000
_cell.length_c   1.000
_cell.angle_alpha   90.00
_cell.angle_beta   90.00
_cell.angle_gamma   90.00
#
_symmetry.space_group_name_H-M   'P 1'
#
loop_
_entity.id
_entity.type
_entity.pdbx_description
1 polymer ?
#
loop_
_entity_poly.entity_id
_entity_poly.type
_entity_poly.pdbx_seq_one_letter_code
_entity_poly.pdbx_strand_id
1 'polypeptide(L)' 'MYKIVLFCLALALVCRAEDQVLELTDDNFSTTLSERDTTLVMFYAPWCGHCKRLKPEYSKAAELVRDDDPKISLAKVY' A
#
# COMPACT_ATOMS: atom_id res chain seq x y z
N MET A 1 2.77 -33.67 15.27
CA MET A 1 2.99 -32.39 16.00
C MET A 1 3.95 -31.44 15.28
N TYR A 2 5.14 -31.86 14.82
CA TYR A 2 6.09 -30.95 14.13
C TYR A 2 5.59 -30.38 12.78
N LYS A 3 4.76 -31.17 12.05
CA LYS A 3 4.17 -30.75 10.77
C LYS A 3 3.20 -29.58 10.87
N ILE A 4 2.46 -29.47 11.98
CA ILE A 4 1.52 -28.35 12.21
C ILE A 4 2.30 -27.06 12.51
N VAL A 5 3.38 -27.17 13.29
CA VAL A 5 4.27 -26.04 13.60
C VAL A 5 4.95 -25.52 12.33
N LEU A 6 5.42 -26.40 11.45
CA LEU A 6 6.02 -26.03 10.16
C LEU A 6 5.02 -25.37 9.21
N PHE A 7 3.78 -25.84 9.17
CA PHE A 7 2.74 -25.24 8.32
C PHE A 7 2.35 -23.83 8.81
N CYS A 8 2.25 -23.62 10.12
CA CYS A 8 2.02 -22.29 10.69
C CYS A 8 3.19 -21.33 10.45
N LEU A 9 4.43 -21.81 10.51
CA LEU A 9 5.62 -21.00 10.20
C LEU A 9 5.67 -20.58 8.73
N ALA A 10 5.27 -21.47 7.82
CA ALA A 10 5.15 -21.16 6.40
C ALA A 10 4.02 -20.15 6.13
N LEU A 11 2.87 -20.25 6.82
CA LEU A 11 1.78 -19.28 6.71
C LEU A 11 2.21 -17.87 7.17
N ALA A 12 2.97 -17.78 8.26
CA ALA A 12 3.48 -16.51 8.77
C ALA A 12 4.47 -15.81 7.80
N LEU A 13 5.20 -16.59 6.99
CA LEU A 13 6.09 -16.06 5.93
C LEU A 13 5.34 -15.53 4.71
N VAL A 14 4.13 -16.03 4.42
CA VAL A 14 3.30 -15.58 3.28
C VAL A 14 2.53 -14.28 3.59
N CYS A 15 2.33 -13.95 4.88
CA CYS A 15 1.55 -12.78 5.29
C CYS A 15 2.27 -11.42 5.17
N ARG A 16 3.52 -11.37 4.68
CA ARG A 16 4.30 -10.11 4.67
C ARG A 16 4.39 -9.46 3.29
N ALA A 17 3.27 -8.91 2.85
CA ALA A 17 3.23 -7.82 1.88
C ALA A 17 2.37 -6.71 2.49
N GLU A 18 2.95 -5.95 3.41
CA GLU A 18 2.33 -4.71 3.86
C GLU A 18 2.29 -3.76 2.66
N ASP A 19 1.07 -3.33 2.34
CA ASP A 19 0.72 -2.46 1.23
C ASP A 19 1.64 -1.22 1.24
N GLN A 20 2.53 -1.09 0.23
CA GLN A 20 3.47 0.03 0.11
C GLN A 20 2.79 1.38 -0.21
N VAL A 21 1.48 1.45 -0.03
CA VAL A 21 0.60 2.59 -0.29
C VAL A 21 0.21 3.23 1.04
N LEU A 22 0.59 4.50 1.21
CA LEU A 22 0.29 5.27 2.41
C LEU A 22 -1.23 5.43 2.59
N GLU A 23 -1.73 5.20 3.79
CA GLU A 23 -3.12 5.50 4.16
C GLU A 23 -3.20 6.94 4.64
N LEU A 24 -3.98 7.76 3.93
CA LEU A 24 -4.24 9.14 4.31
C LEU A 24 -5.64 9.27 4.91
N THR A 25 -5.71 10.02 6.00
CA THR A 25 -6.91 10.43 6.72
C THR A 25 -6.94 11.94 6.83
N ASP A 26 -8.09 12.50 7.20
CA ASP A 26 -8.24 13.95 7.40
C ASP A 26 -7.18 14.52 8.39
N ASP A 27 -6.80 13.74 9.39
CA ASP A 27 -5.84 14.12 10.42
C ASP A 27 -4.38 14.18 9.93
N ASN A 28 -4.01 13.36 8.94
CA ASN A 28 -2.62 13.20 8.49
C ASN A 28 -2.37 13.66 7.06
N PHE A 29 -3.41 14.05 6.31
CA PHE A 29 -3.31 14.35 4.89
C PHE A 29 -2.33 15.50 4.61
N SER A 30 -2.54 16.63 5.28
CA SER A 30 -1.74 17.84 5.05
C SER A 30 -0.28 17.67 5.47
N THR A 31 -0.06 17.09 6.66
CA THR A 31 1.29 16.87 7.20
C THR A 31 2.07 15.87 6.33
N THR A 32 1.47 14.73 5.98
CA THR A 32 2.12 13.69 5.17
C THR A 32 2.49 14.20 3.77
N LEU A 33 1.62 15.00 3.13
CA LEU A 33 1.91 15.56 1.81
C LEU A 33 2.96 16.68 1.85
N SER A 34 3.05 17.43 2.95
CA SER A 34 4.06 18.50 3.08
C SER A 34 5.50 17.98 3.22
N GLU A 35 5.67 16.74 3.68
CA GLU A 35 6.98 16.08 3.84
C GLU A 35 7.51 15.43 2.56
N ARG A 36 6.73 15.45 1.46
CA ARG A 36 7.02 14.68 0.25
C ARG A 36 6.86 15.54 -0.99
N ASP A 37 7.87 15.56 -1.83
CA ASP A 37 7.86 16.41 -3.03
C ASP A 37 6.82 15.98 -4.06
N THR A 38 6.60 14.67 -4.22
CA THR A 38 5.65 14.12 -5.20
C THR A 38 4.91 12.92 -4.63
N THR A 39 3.59 13.05 -4.52
CA THR A 39 2.71 11.95 -4.11
C THR A 39 1.55 11.79 -5.09
N LEU A 40 1.35 10.57 -5.58
CA LEU A 40 0.12 10.19 -6.28
C LEU A 40 -0.90 9.73 -5.24
N VAL A 41 -2.10 10.30 -5.23
CA VAL A 41 -3.16 9.93 -4.27
C VAL A 41 -4.33 9.27 -4.99
N MET A 42 -4.71 8.08 -4.55
CA MET A 42 -5.89 7.35 -4.99
C MET A 42 -7.06 7.64 -4.04
N PHE A 43 -7.99 8.49 -4.46
CA PHE A 43 -9.29 8.64 -3.81
C PHE A 43 -10.21 7.53 -4.30
N TYR A 44 -10.73 6.71 -3.39
CA TYR A 44 -11.50 5.52 -3.75
C TYR A 44 -12.68 5.29 -2.82
N ALA A 45 -13.68 4.55 -3.30
CA ALA A 45 -14.76 4.05 -2.45
C ALA A 45 -14.66 2.52 -2.28
N PRO A 46 -14.98 1.96 -1.10
CA PRO A 46 -14.79 0.53 -0.81
C PRO A 46 -15.77 -0.35 -1.58
N TRP A 47 -16.87 0.22 -2.05
CA TRP A 47 -17.91 -0.45 -2.83
C TRP A 47 -17.67 -0.32 -4.33
N CYS A 48 -16.72 0.51 -4.75
CA CYS A 48 -16.42 0.71 -6.16
C CYS A 48 -15.67 -0.48 -6.76
N GLY A 49 -16.32 -1.20 -7.68
CA GLY A 49 -15.72 -2.34 -8.37
C GLY A 49 -14.47 -1.98 -9.19
N HIS A 50 -14.37 -0.75 -9.71
CA HIS A 50 -13.20 -0.28 -10.45
C HIS A 50 -11.99 -0.09 -9.52
N CYS A 51 -12.20 0.52 -8.36
CA CYS A 51 -11.16 0.72 -7.36
C CYS A 51 -10.61 -0.61 -6.83
N LYS A 52 -11.50 -1.60 -6.60
CA LYS A 52 -11.09 -2.95 -6.18
C LYS A 52 -10.15 -3.62 -7.19
N ARG A 53 -10.41 -3.43 -8.49
CA ARG A 53 -9.54 -3.96 -9.55
C ARG A 53 -8.23 -3.19 -9.70
N LEU A 54 -8.25 -1.88 -9.44
CA LEU A 54 -7.07 -1.03 -9.50
C LEU A 54 -6.12 -1.25 -8.33
N LYS A 55 -6.64 -1.49 -7.12
CA LYS A 55 -5.86 -1.66 -5.88
C LYS A 55 -4.60 -2.53 -6.04
N PRO A 56 -4.66 -3.77 -6.59
CA PRO A 56 -3.46 -4.60 -6.74
C PRO A 56 -2.42 -3.99 -7.69
N GLU A 57 -2.84 -3.36 -8.78
CA GLU A 57 -1.91 -2.71 -9.73
C GLU A 57 -1.33 -1.42 -9.14
N TYR A 58 -2.11 -0.71 -8.34
CA TYR A 58 -1.65 0.48 -7.61
C TYR A 58 -0.60 0.13 -6.56
N SER A 59 -0.79 -0.95 -5.79
CA SER A 59 0.21 -1.44 -4.85
C SER A 59 1.50 -1.88 -5.57
N LYS A 60 1.41 -2.59 -6.70
CA LYS A 60 2.58 -2.93 -7.52
C LYS A 60 3.33 -1.70 -8.01
N ALA A 61 2.61 -0.68 -8.49
CA ALA A 61 3.21 0.58 -8.92
C ALA A 61 3.99 1.24 -7.79
N ALA A 62 3.49 1.19 -6.56
CA ALA A 62 4.18 1.74 -5.38
C ALA A 62 5.53 1.04 -5.14
N GLU A 63 5.61 -0.27 -5.38
CA GLU A 63 6.87 -1.01 -5.27
C GLU A 63 7.86 -0.66 -6.38
N LEU A 64 7.36 -0.44 -7.60
CA LEU A 64 8.18 -0.13 -8.77
C LEU A 64 8.85 1.24 -8.67
N VAL A 65 8.15 2.24 -8.13
CA VAL A 65 8.64 3.63 -8.07
C VAL A 65 9.34 3.97 -6.76
N ARG A 66 9.45 3.02 -5.82
CA ARG A 66 9.99 3.27 -4.47
C ARG A 66 11.40 3.85 -4.48
N ASP A 67 12.22 3.36 -5.41
CA ASP A 67 13.64 3.65 -5.50
C ASP A 67 13.96 4.64 -6.64
N ASP A 68 12.92 5.29 -7.22
CA ASP A 68 13.07 6.32 -8.26
C ASP A 68 13.64 7.63 -7.70
N ASP A 69 14.35 8.37 -8.56
CA ASP A 69 14.84 9.73 -8.31
C ASP A 69 14.30 10.67 -9.41
N PRO A 70 13.41 11.63 -9.08
CA PRO A 70 12.97 12.03 -7.75
C PRO A 70 12.06 10.99 -7.08
N LYS A 71 12.04 10.99 -5.74
CA LYS A 71 11.24 10.06 -4.94
C LYS A 71 9.75 10.26 -5.16
N ILE A 72 9.05 9.20 -5.56
CA ILE A 72 7.59 9.20 -5.76
C ILE A 72 6.94 8.32 -4.70
N SER A 73 5.93 8.85 -4.01
CA SER A 73 5.10 8.06 -3.08
C SER A 73 3.69 7.86 -3.63
N LEU A 74 3.11 6.70 -3.34
CA LEU A 74 1.71 6.41 -3.60
C LEU A 74 0.93 6.39 -2.30
N ALA A 75 -0.27 6.95 -2.32
CA ALA A 75 -1.14 7.08 -1.17
C ALA A 75 -2.60 6.80 -1.54
N LYS A 76 -3.43 6.49 -0.56
CA LYS A 76 -4.87 6.28 -0.75
C LYS A 76 -5.68 7.04 0.29
N VAL A 77 -6.86 7.47 -0.10
CA VAL A 77 -7.87 8.11 0.75
C VAL A 77 -9.20 7.40 0.51
N TYR A 78 -9.87 7.06 1.60
CA TYR A 78 -11.21 6.48 1.60
C TYR A 78 -12.31 7.55 1.45
#